data_AF-A0A259DZ67-F1
#
_entry.id   AF-A0A259DZ67-F1
#
_cell.length_a   1.000
_cell.length_b   1.000
_cell.length_c   1.000
_cell.angle_alpha   90.00
_cell.angle_beta   90.00
_cell.angle_gamma   90.00
#
_symmetry.space_group_name_H-M   'P 1'
#
loop_
_entity.id
_entity.type
_entity.pdbx_description
1 polymer ?
#
loop_
_entity_poly.entity_id
_entity_poly.type
_entity_poly.pdbx_seq_one_letter_code
_entity_poly.pdbx_strand_id
1 'polypeptide(L)'
;LFGPEDSAGILSFALEGVHPHDLGTILDEEGVAIRAGHHCAQPLMAHLGVPATARASFGIYSDESDIAALVRGIERTKRIFG
;
A
#
# COMPACT_ATOMS: atom_id res chain seq x y z
N LEU A 1 -8.47 3.00 -4.16
CA LEU A 1 -8.30 2.86 -2.69
C LEU A 1 -9.35 1.88 -2.19
N PHE A 2 -9.07 1.14 -1.12
CA PHE A 2 -9.99 0.14 -0.55
C PHE A 2 -10.17 0.39 0.95
N GLY A 3 -11.40 0.33 1.42
CA GLY A 3 -11.78 0.52 2.82
C GLY A 3 -12.85 1.62 3.00
N PRO A 4 -13.40 1.74 4.23
CA PRO A 4 -14.34 2.80 4.57
C PRO A 4 -13.64 4.17 4.64
N GLU A 5 -14.41 5.26 4.52
CA GLU A 5 -13.89 6.63 4.69
C GLU A 5 -13.39 6.87 6.12
N ASP A 6 -14.09 6.34 7.12
CA ASP A 6 -13.69 6.37 8.53
C ASP A 6 -12.89 5.10 8.88
N SER A 7 -11.60 5.12 8.58
CA SER A 7 -10.66 4.01 8.83
C SER A 7 -9.68 4.37 9.95
N ALA A 8 -9.32 3.39 10.77
CA ALA A 8 -8.38 3.53 11.90
C ALA A 8 -6.90 3.67 11.48
N GLY A 9 -6.60 4.50 10.48
CA GLY A 9 -5.24 4.69 9.97
C GLY A 9 -4.71 3.51 9.13
N ILE A 10 -5.60 2.68 8.60
CA ILE A 10 -5.23 1.56 7.71
C ILE A 10 -5.68 1.89 6.29
N LEU A 11 -4.72 1.99 5.38
CA LEU A 11 -4.95 2.30 3.97
C LEU A 11 -4.54 1.11 3.10
N SER A 12 -5.53 0.43 2.51
CA SER A 12 -5.29 -0.57 1.46
C SER A 12 -5.45 0.08 0.09
N PHE A 13 -4.52 -0.17 -0.83
CA PHE A 13 -4.51 0.46 -2.14
C PHE A 13 -3.90 -0.44 -3.22
N ALA A 14 -4.23 -0.11 -4.47
CA ALA A 14 -3.60 -0.67 -5.65
C ALA A 14 -3.15 0.50 -6.52
N LEU A 15 -2.06 0.29 -7.24
CA LEU A 15 -1.54 1.22 -8.23
C LEU A 15 -1.74 0.58 -9.60
N GLU A 16 -2.46 1.27 -10.48
CA GLU A 16 -2.77 0.75 -11.82
C GLU A 16 -1.46 0.42 -12.57
N GLY A 17 -1.42 -0.74 -13.21
CA GLY A 17 -0.24 -1.24 -13.93
C GLY A 17 0.88 -1.79 -13.04
N VAL A 18 0.76 -1.76 -11.71
CA VAL A 18 1.82 -2.21 -10.78
C VAL A 18 1.30 -3.31 -9.87
N HIS A 19 1.98 -4.47 -9.84
CA HIS A 19 1.63 -5.52 -8.90
C HIS A 19 1.96 -5.08 -7.46
N PRO A 20 1.09 -5.38 -6.47
CA PRO A 20 1.35 -5.00 -5.07
C PRO A 20 2.69 -5.48 -4.52
N HIS A 21 3.19 -6.64 -4.96
CA HIS A 21 4.49 -7.16 -4.54
C HIS A 21 5.65 -6.29 -5.05
N ASP A 22 5.61 -5.86 -6.32
CA ASP A 22 6.63 -4.98 -6.90
C ASP A 22 6.67 -3.62 -6.19
N LEU A 23 5.49 -3.07 -5.89
CA LEU A 23 5.36 -1.84 -5.11
C LEU A 23 5.95 -2.01 -3.70
N GLY A 24 5.70 -3.14 -3.04
CA GLY A 24 6.27 -3.46 -1.74
C GLY A 24 7.80 -3.50 -1.77
N THR A 25 8.39 -4.13 -2.79
CA THR A 25 9.85 -4.19 -2.96
C THR A 25 10.46 -2.81 -3.20
N ILE A 26 9.86 -1.98 -4.05
CA ILE A 26 10.40 -0.64 -4.32
C ILE A 26 10.28 0.28 -3.10
N LEU A 27 9.19 0.17 -2.33
CA LEU A 27 9.05 0.93 -1.09
C LEU A 27 10.06 0.49 -0.03
N ASP A 28 10.36 -0.81 0.06
CA ASP A 28 11.41 -1.33 0.95
C ASP A 28 12.79 -0.75 0.63
N GLU A 29 13.14 -0.62 -0.66
CA GLU A 29 14.38 0.05 -1.10
C GLU A 29 14.46 1.51 -0.68
N GLU A 30 13.32 2.20 -0.56
CA GLU A 30 13.21 3.57 -0.07
C GLU A 30 13.14 3.66 1.46
N GLY A 31 13.27 2.54 2.17
CA GLY A 31 13.17 2.47 3.63
C GLY A 31 11.72 2.58 4.15
N VAL A 32 10.72 2.29 3.31
CA VAL A 32 9.30 2.35 3.66
C VAL A 32 8.71 0.94 3.73
N ALA A 33 8.40 0.49 4.94
CA ALA A 33 7.80 -0.82 5.16
C ALA A 33 6.27 -0.79 4.93
N ILE A 34 5.81 -1.54 3.93
CA ILE A 34 4.38 -1.83 3.71
C ILE A 34 4.15 -3.35 3.60
N ARG A 35 2.88 -3.78 3.63
CA ARG A 35 2.52 -5.18 3.35
C ARG A 35 1.86 -5.29 1.99
N ALA A 36 2.28 -6.26 1.20
CA ALA A 36 1.62 -6.67 -0.04
C ALA A 36 0.99 -8.06 0.12
N GLY A 37 -0.18 -8.26 -0.49
CA GLY A 37 -0.84 -9.57 -0.59
C GLY A 37 -2.29 -9.54 -0.14
N HIS A 38 -2.76 -10.69 0.39
CA HIS A 38 -4.14 -10.88 0.81
C HIS A 38 -4.44 -10.37 2.22
N HIS A 39 -3.41 -10.04 3.01
CA HIS A 39 -3.53 -9.62 4.42
C HIS A 39 -4.33 -10.59 5.30
N CYS A 40 -4.22 -11.90 5.03
CA CYS A 40 -5.02 -12.96 5.65
C CYS A 40 -6.54 -12.81 5.44
N ALA A 41 -6.97 -12.02 4.45
CA ALA A 41 -8.36 -11.68 4.17
C ALA A 41 -8.78 -12.08 2.74
N GLN A 42 -8.38 -13.28 2.29
CA GLN A 42 -8.63 -13.75 0.92
C GLN A 42 -10.11 -13.72 0.48
N PRO A 43 -11.11 -14.03 1.34
CA PRO A 43 -12.52 -13.86 0.97
C PRO A 43 -12.91 -12.41 0.65
N LEU A 44 -12.35 -11.43 1.37
CA LEU A 44 -12.59 -10.02 1.10
C LEU A 44 -11.96 -9.60 -0.23
N MET A 45 -10.76 -10.11 -0.53
CA MET A 45 -10.10 -9.87 -1.82
C MET A 45 -10.97 -10.37 -2.98
N ALA A 46 -11.53 -11.58 -2.86
CA ALA A 46 -12.47 -12.13 -3.83
C ALA A 46 -13.74 -11.28 -3.97
N HIS A 47 -14.31 -10.79 -2.86
CA HIS A 47 -15.48 -9.90 -2.88
C HIS A 47 -15.19 -8.56 -3.57
N LEU A 48 -14.01 -7.99 -3.35
CA LEU A 48 -13.56 -6.74 -3.97
C LEU A 48 -13.05 -6.93 -5.41
N GLY A 49 -12.97 -8.17 -5.90
CA GLY A 49 -12.52 -8.48 -7.26
C GLY A 49 -11.03 -8.19 -7.50
N VAL A 50 -10.21 -8.18 -6.46
CA VAL A 50 -8.76 -7.93 -6.57
C VAL A 50 -7.95 -9.12 -6.07
N PRO A 51 -6.84 -9.49 -6.71
CA PRO A 51 -6.02 -10.62 -6.27
C PRO A 51 -5.21 -10.28 -4.99
N ALA A 52 -4.79 -9.03 -4.84
CA ALA A 52 -4.00 -8.55 -3.71
C ALA A 52 -4.05 -7.02 -3.64
N THR A 53 -3.63 -6.46 -2.50
CA THR A 53 -3.42 -5.02 -2.34
C THR A 53 -2.10 -4.73 -1.64
N ALA A 54 -1.59 -3.51 -1.81
CA ALA A 54 -0.61 -2.92 -0.91
C ALA A 54 -1.34 -2.30 0.29
N ARG A 55 -0.72 -2.34 1.47
CA ARG A 55 -1.31 -1.80 2.70
C ARG A 55 -0.27 -1.06 3.52
N ALA A 56 -0.53 0.23 3.73
CA ALA A 56 0.12 1.04 4.75
C ALA A 56 -0.77 1.06 6.00
N SER A 57 -0.18 0.87 7.18
CA SER A 57 -0.91 0.81 8.45
C SER A 57 -0.18 1.66 9.46
N PHE A 58 -0.78 2.78 9.83
CA PHE A 58 -0.17 3.78 10.71
C PHE A 58 -0.42 3.43 12.18
N GLY A 59 0.58 3.67 13.01
CA GLY A 59 0.49 3.53 14.46
C GLY A 59 0.44 4.89 15.15
N ILE A 60 0.30 4.89 16.47
CA ILE A 60 0.38 6.11 17.31
C ILE A 60 1.74 6.82 17.25
N TYR A 61 2.75 6.12 16.74
CA TYR A 61 4.12 6.59 16.58
C TYR A 61 4.43 7.05 15.15
N SER A 62 3.47 6.93 14.23
CA SER A 62 3.63 7.41 12.87
C SER A 62 3.37 8.91 12.78
N ASP A 63 4.11 9.61 11.93
CA ASP A 63 3.96 11.05 11.73
C ASP A 63 3.91 11.46 10.25
N GLU A 64 3.84 12.76 9.99
CA GLU A 64 3.76 13.31 8.64
C GLU A 64 5.01 13.00 7.80
N SER A 65 6.16 12.72 8.42
CA SER A 65 7.38 12.35 7.72
C SER A 65 7.31 10.93 7.16
N ASP A 66 6.65 10.00 7.86
CA ASP A 66 6.34 8.66 7.36
C ASP A 66 5.42 8.72 6.15
N ILE A 67 4.38 9.56 6.22
CA ILE A 67 3.45 9.79 5.12
C ILE A 67 4.19 10.37 3.91
N ALA A 68 5.05 11.36 4.14
CA ALA A 68 5.85 11.95 3.07
C ALA A 68 6.81 10.92 2.44
N ALA A 69 7.41 10.02 3.22
CA ALA A 69 8.24 8.94 2.71
C ALA A 69 7.44 7.96 1.84
N LEU A 70 6.26 7.54 2.30
CA LEU A 70 5.35 6.68 1.54
C LEU A 70 4.97 7.30 0.20
N VAL A 71 4.61 8.59 0.18
CA VAL A 71 4.24 9.31 -1.05
C VAL A 71 5.42 9.36 -2.02
N ARG A 72 6.62 9.73 -1.55
CA ARG A 72 7.83 9.76 -2.39
C ARG A 72 8.13 8.39 -3.02
N GLY A 73 7.99 7.32 -2.25
CA GLY A 73 8.19 5.95 -2.75
C GLY A 73 7.15 5.57 -3.81
N ILE A 74 5.88 5.89 -3.60
CA ILE A 74 4.82 5.66 -4.61
C ILE A 74 5.11 6.44 -5.90
N GLU A 75 5.56 7.70 -5.79
CA GLU A 75 5.95 8.51 -6.96
C GLU A 75 7.17 7.94 -7.68
N ARG A 76 8.14 7.35 -6.96
CA ARG A 76 9.25 6.63 -7.58
C ARG A 76 8.75 5.40 -8.32
N THR A 77 7.88 4.58 -7.72
CA THR A 77 7.29 3.41 -8.38
C THR A 77 6.56 3.79 -9.66
N LYS A 78 5.75 4.86 -9.63
CA LYS A 78 5.05 5.37 -10.83
C LYS A 78 6.02 5.76 -11.96
N ARG A 79 7.20 6.27 -11.65
CA ARG A 79 8.24 6.61 -12.65
C ARG A 79 8.95 5.39 -13.25
N ILE A 80 8.95 4.25 -12.55
CA ILE A 80 9.58 3.01 -13.03
C ILE A 80 8.63 2.26 -13.98
N PHE A 81 7.33 2.29 -13.70
CA PHE A 81 6.30 1.54 -14.44
C PHE A 81 5.44 2.38 -15.39
N GLY A 82 5.61 3.70 -15.40
CA GLY A 82 4.89 4.66 -16.23
C GLY A 82 5.67 5.12 -17.45
#